data_AF-A0A7J4FAA8-F1
#
_entry.id   AF-A0A7J4FAA8-F1
#
_cell.length_a   1.000
_cell.length_b   1.000
_cell.length_c   1.000
_cell.angle_alpha   90.00
_cell.angle_beta   90.00
_cell.angle_gamma   90.00
#
_symmetry.space_group_name_H-M   'P 1'
#
loop_
_entity.id
_entity.type
_entity.pdbx_description
1 polymer ?
#
loop_
_entity_poly.entity_id
_entity_poly.type
_entity_poly.pdbx_seq_one_letter_code
_entity_poly.pdbx_strand_id
1 'polypeptide(L)'
;MVLVLIALSPPWFLIVEPAAFGLEAWGRLLAEYRAIPFTLALYGMAITPLTAGICEEIIWRGYLQTRLEPKLGDRGATTAQAVLFGLWHGPSPHAIFTAVFGLLFGFIYAKTRRLIPLMVAHWLGDVVGFSAMYLSA
;
A
#
# COMPACT_ATOMS: atom_id res chain seq x y z
N MET A 1 -11.56 6.86 7.33
CA MET A 1 -10.46 6.45 6.42
C MET A 1 -9.46 5.56 7.13
N VAL A 2 -8.63 6.07 8.05
CA VAL A 2 -7.59 5.28 8.76
C VAL A 2 -8.14 3.97 9.35
N LEU A 3 -9.22 4.05 10.15
CA LEU A 3 -9.82 2.86 10.78
C LEU A 3 -10.37 1.84 9.76
N VAL A 4 -10.89 2.32 8.62
CA VAL A 4 -11.40 1.44 7.56
C VAL A 4 -10.25 0.68 6.90
N LEU A 5 -9.15 1.36 6.62
CA LEU A 5 -7.96 0.74 6.02
C LEU A 5 -7.32 -0.28 6.97
N ILE A 6 -7.22 0.06 8.25
CA ILE A 6 -6.76 -0.88 9.29
C ILE A 6 -7.67 -2.11 9.33
N ALA A 7 -8.99 -1.94 9.33
CA ALA A 7 -9.93 -3.06 9.39
C ALA A 7 -9.91 -3.94 8.12
N LEU A 8 -9.64 -3.36 6.96
CA LEU A 8 -9.54 -4.08 5.68
C LEU A 8 -8.17 -4.71 5.45
N SER A 9 -7.14 -4.33 6.21
CA SER A 9 -5.78 -4.82 5.99
C SER A 9 -5.61 -6.33 6.23
N PRO A 10 -6.10 -6.94 7.34
CA PRO A 10 -5.97 -8.39 7.51
C PRO A 10 -6.60 -9.23 6.38
N PRO A 11 -7.87 -9.02 5.97
CA PRO A 11 -8.43 -9.80 4.86
C PRO A 11 -7.74 -9.51 3.52
N TRP A 12 -7.15 -8.31 3.35
CA TRP A 12 -6.33 -8.00 2.18
C TRP A 12 -5.13 -8.96 2.06
N PHE A 13 -4.29 -9.00 3.08
CA PHE A 13 -3.07 -9.81 3.06
C PHE A 13 -3.32 -11.31 3.19
N LEU A 14 -4.42 -11.73 3.82
CA LEU A 14 -4.71 -13.15 4.04
C LEU A 14 -5.59 -13.78 2.96
N ILE A 15 -6.26 -12.99 2.14
CA ILE A 15 -7.20 -13.50 1.11
C ILE A 15 -6.88 -12.93 -0.26
N VAL A 16 -6.79 -11.59 -0.38
CA VAL A 16 -6.64 -10.93 -1.69
C VAL A 16 -5.25 -11.16 -2.26
N GLU A 17 -4.19 -10.93 -1.48
CA GLU A 17 -2.81 -11.14 -1.94
C GLU A 17 -2.50 -12.59 -2.35
N PRO A 18 -2.88 -13.64 -1.58
CA PRO A 18 -2.74 -15.01 -2.04
C PRO A 18 -3.46 -15.31 -3.37
N ALA A 19 -4.62 -14.69 -3.59
CA ALA A 19 -5.34 -14.82 -4.85
C ALA A 19 -4.64 -14.05 -6.00
N ALA A 20 -3.99 -12.92 -5.70
CA ALA A 20 -3.28 -12.10 -6.67
C ALA A 20 -1.95 -12.74 -7.12
N PHE A 21 -1.19 -13.32 -6.19
CA PHE A 21 0.13 -13.90 -6.45
C PHE A 21 0.11 -15.42 -6.72
N GLY A 22 -1.02 -16.08 -6.42
CA GLY A 22 -1.18 -17.53 -6.52
C GLY A 22 -0.82 -18.24 -5.21
N LEU A 23 -1.64 -19.22 -4.82
CA LEU A 23 -1.57 -19.87 -3.51
C LEU A 23 -0.20 -20.52 -3.21
N GLU A 24 0.44 -21.10 -4.21
CA GLU A 24 1.73 -21.77 -4.03
C GLU A 24 2.87 -20.77 -3.81
N ALA A 25 2.98 -19.76 -4.67
CA ALA A 25 4.01 -18.72 -4.53
C ALA A 25 3.81 -17.93 -3.24
N TRP A 26 2.57 -17.59 -2.91
CA TRP A 26 2.22 -16.93 -1.64
C TRP A 26 2.54 -17.80 -0.44
N GLY A 27 2.25 -19.11 -0.48
CA GLY A 27 2.56 -20.04 0.60
C GLY A 27 4.06 -20.13 0.87
N ARG A 28 4.90 -20.12 -0.17
CA ARG A 28 6.37 -20.08 -0.03
C ARG A 28 6.83 -18.76 0.59
N LEU A 29 6.35 -17.63 0.08
CA LEU A 29 6.66 -16.30 0.62
C LEU A 29 6.28 -16.21 2.11
N LEU A 30 5.10 -16.70 2.47
CA LEU A 30 4.60 -16.68 3.84
C LEU A 30 5.43 -17.56 4.76
N ALA A 31 5.83 -18.75 4.31
CA ALA A 31 6.71 -19.64 5.06
C ALA A 31 8.09 -19.01 5.30
N GLU A 32 8.68 -18.38 4.27
CA GLU A 32 9.94 -17.65 4.39
C GLU A 32 9.82 -16.46 5.34
N TYR A 33 8.74 -15.68 5.21
CA TYR A 33 8.49 -14.51 6.06
C TYR A 33 8.31 -14.89 7.55
N ARG A 34 7.60 -16.00 7.83
CA ARG A 34 7.41 -16.52 9.19
C ARG A 34 8.66 -17.17 9.79
N ALA A 35 9.61 -17.60 8.95
CA ALA A 35 10.89 -18.14 9.40
C ALA A 35 11.86 -17.06 9.90
N ILE A 36 11.58 -15.77 9.61
CA ILE A 36 12.39 -14.65 10.10
C ILE A 36 12.32 -14.61 11.64
N PRO A 37 13.46 -14.52 12.35
CA PRO A 37 13.44 -14.39 13.81
C PRO A 37 12.58 -13.22 14.27
N PHE A 38 11.75 -13.42 15.28
CA PHE A 38 10.75 -12.43 15.72
C PHE A 38 11.31 -11.02 15.93
N THR A 39 12.49 -10.91 16.54
CA THR A 39 13.15 -9.62 16.78
C THR A 39 13.49 -8.87 15.48
N LEU A 40 13.89 -9.59 14.42
CA LEU A 40 14.11 -9.02 13.10
C LEU A 40 12.79 -8.77 12.37
N ALA A 41 11.81 -9.66 12.54
CA ALA A 41 10.49 -9.51 11.95
C ALA A 41 9.78 -8.23 12.45
N LEU A 42 10.00 -7.82 13.70
CA LEU A 42 9.49 -6.53 14.23
C LEU A 42 9.96 -5.33 13.39
N TYR A 43 11.20 -5.33 12.89
CA TYR A 43 11.67 -4.30 11.98
C TYR A 43 10.91 -4.32 10.66
N GLY A 44 10.72 -5.50 10.07
CA GLY A 44 9.95 -5.67 8.83
C GLY A 44 8.47 -5.28 8.98
N MET A 45 7.86 -5.57 10.14
CA MET A 45 6.46 -5.25 10.42
C MET A 45 6.21 -3.79 10.76
N ALA A 46 7.21 -3.03 11.25
CA ALA A 46 6.99 -1.67 11.73
C ALA A 46 7.78 -0.59 10.98
N ILE A 47 9.05 -0.85 10.67
CA ILE A 47 9.97 0.15 10.12
C ILE A 47 9.91 0.20 8.60
N THR A 48 9.95 -0.96 7.94
CA THR A 48 9.76 -1.04 6.48
C THR A 48 8.47 -0.33 6.03
N PRO A 49 7.28 -0.63 6.60
CA PRO A 49 6.05 0.05 6.20
C PRO A 49 6.02 1.53 6.60
N LEU A 50 6.74 1.94 7.65
CA LEU A 50 6.85 3.36 7.98
C LEU A 50 7.57 4.10 6.85
N THR A 51 8.69 3.56 6.38
CA THR A 51 9.44 4.15 5.28
C THR A 51 8.65 4.14 3.98
N ALA A 52 8.01 3.02 3.62
CA ALA A 52 7.17 2.92 2.43
C ALA A 52 6.00 3.90 2.49
N GLY A 53 5.20 3.87 3.56
CA GLY A 53 4.05 4.76 3.73
C GLY A 53 4.40 6.25 3.76
N ILE A 54 5.62 6.64 4.13
CA ILE A 54 6.08 8.02 4.00
C ILE A 54 6.54 8.32 2.57
N CYS A 55 7.49 7.55 2.05
CA CYS A 55 8.13 7.81 0.77
C CYS A 55 7.13 7.75 -0.38
N GLU A 56 6.24 6.75 -0.39
CA GLU A 56 5.26 6.58 -1.44
C GLU A 56 4.26 7.74 -1.46
N GLU A 57 3.70 8.13 -0.31
CA GLU A 57 2.75 9.25 -0.27
C GLU A 57 3.39 10.57 -0.71
N ILE A 58 4.67 10.80 -0.39
CA ILE A 58 5.42 11.98 -0.86
C ILE A 58 5.58 11.93 -2.38
N ILE A 59 6.08 10.82 -2.93
CA ILE A 59 6.40 10.70 -4.35
C ILE A 59 5.12 10.76 -5.19
N TRP A 60 4.11 9.99 -4.82
CA TRP A 60 2.95 9.74 -5.66
C TRP A 60 1.89 10.82 -5.54
N ARG A 61 1.57 11.26 -4.30
CA ARG A 61 0.55 12.28 -4.04
C ARG A 61 1.16 13.66 -3.91
N GLY A 62 2.18 13.79 -3.06
CA GLY A 62 2.82 15.08 -2.80
C GLY A 62 3.50 15.69 -4.02
N TYR A 63 4.22 14.86 -4.79
CA TYR A 63 4.99 15.30 -5.95
C TYR A 63 4.29 14.99 -7.27
N LEU A 64 4.14 13.73 -7.66
CA LEU A 64 3.71 13.39 -9.02
C LEU A 64 2.30 13.93 -9.33
N GLN A 65 1.33 13.69 -8.46
CA GLN A 65 -0.03 14.19 -8.64
C GLN A 65 -0.06 15.73 -8.78
N THR A 66 0.59 16.45 -7.87
CA THR A 66 0.62 17.93 -7.92
C THR A 66 1.31 18.48 -9.17
N ARG A 67 2.31 17.77 -9.71
CA ARG A 67 3.00 18.14 -10.96
C ARG A 67 2.17 17.85 -12.21
N LEU A 68 1.27 16.87 -12.15
CA LEU A 68 0.37 16.53 -13.26
C LEU A 68 -0.89 17.40 -13.28
N GLU A 69 -1.33 17.94 -12.15
CA GLU A 69 -2.54 18.77 -12.03
C GLU A 69 -2.60 19.92 -13.05
N PRO A 70 -1.56 20.74 -13.28
CA PRO A 70 -1.60 21.82 -14.28
C PRO A 70 -1.73 21.33 -15.72
N LYS A 71 -1.38 20.06 -15.99
CA LYS A 71 -1.35 19.49 -17.35
C LYS A 71 -2.60 18.69 -17.67
N LEU A 72 -3.14 17.97 -16.69
CA LEU A 72 -4.21 16.97 -16.86
C LEU A 72 -5.48 17.32 -16.08
N GLY A 73 -5.46 18.41 -15.29
CA GLY A 73 -6.49 18.71 -14.30
C GLY A 73 -6.47 17.72 -13.13
N ASP A 74 -7.31 17.99 -12.13
CA ASP A 74 -7.35 17.25 -10.86
C ASP A 74 -7.67 15.74 -11.06
N ARG A 75 -8.69 15.43 -11.87
CA ARG A 75 -9.10 14.05 -12.16
C ARG A 75 -8.06 13.29 -12.99
N GLY A 76 -7.49 13.96 -14.00
CA GLY A 76 -6.48 13.36 -14.88
C GLY A 76 -5.18 13.09 -14.12
N ALA A 77 -4.73 14.02 -13.27
CA ALA A 77 -3.58 13.85 -12.41
C ALA A 77 -3.75 12.72 -11.40
N THR A 78 -4.91 12.67 -10.73
CA THR A 78 -5.26 11.58 -9.79
C THR A 78 -5.21 10.21 -10.47
N THR A 79 -5.79 10.11 -11.68
CA THR A 79 -5.82 8.85 -12.43
C THR A 79 -4.44 8.44 -12.90
N ALA A 80 -3.70 9.36 -13.52
CA ALA A 80 -2.36 9.09 -14.05
C ALA A 80 -1.37 8.70 -12.95
N GLN A 81 -1.37 9.39 -11.81
CA GLN A 81 -0.52 9.00 -10.68
C GLN A 81 -0.85 7.57 -10.24
N ALA A 82 -2.14 7.26 -10.06
CA ALA A 82 -2.56 5.97 -9.53
C ALA A 82 -2.22 4.79 -10.45
N VAL A 83 -2.35 4.98 -11.77
CA VAL A 83 -1.91 3.98 -12.76
C VAL A 83 -0.40 3.77 -12.68
N LEU A 84 0.38 4.84 -12.62
CA LEU A 84 1.84 4.75 -12.52
C LEU A 84 2.29 4.12 -11.18
N PHE A 85 1.56 4.39 -10.09
CA PHE A 85 1.76 3.76 -8.79
C PHE A 85 1.49 2.25 -8.86
N GLY A 86 0.42 1.82 -9.54
CA GLY A 86 0.18 0.40 -9.79
C GLY A 86 1.32 -0.25 -10.56
N LEU A 87 1.74 0.37 -11.67
CA LEU A 87 2.83 -0.12 -12.51
C LEU A 87 4.17 -0.22 -11.77
N TRP A 88 4.42 0.66 -10.80
CA TRP A 88 5.61 0.61 -9.94
C TRP A 88 5.74 -0.71 -9.16
N HIS A 89 4.63 -1.39 -8.89
CA HIS A 89 4.61 -2.66 -8.17
C HIS A 89 4.86 -3.89 -9.07
N GLY A 90 5.14 -3.67 -10.37
CA GLY A 90 5.50 -4.73 -11.31
C GLY A 90 4.30 -5.43 -11.96
N PRO A 91 4.54 -6.40 -12.86
CA PRO A 91 3.49 -7.00 -13.69
C PRO A 91 2.77 -8.15 -12.95
N SER A 92 1.87 -7.81 -12.02
CA SER A 92 1.03 -8.79 -11.31
C SER A 92 -0.38 -8.24 -11.04
N PRO A 93 -1.37 -9.08 -10.70
CA PRO A 93 -2.69 -8.60 -10.30
C PRO A 93 -2.65 -7.61 -9.11
N HIS A 94 -1.63 -7.71 -8.25
CA HIS A 94 -1.36 -6.76 -7.18
C HIS A 94 -1.20 -5.31 -7.69
N ALA A 95 -0.65 -5.09 -8.89
CA ALA A 95 -0.56 -3.76 -9.50
C ALA A 95 -1.92 -3.10 -9.77
N ILE A 96 -2.92 -3.89 -10.14
CA ILE A 96 -4.29 -3.38 -10.36
C ILE A 96 -4.86 -2.88 -9.03
N PHE A 97 -4.63 -3.67 -7.98
CA PHE A 97 -5.10 -3.39 -6.65
C PHE A 97 -4.40 -2.18 -6.01
N THR A 98 -3.08 -2.06 -6.13
CA THR A 98 -2.36 -0.88 -5.67
C THR A 98 -2.75 0.36 -6.47
N ALA A 99 -3.06 0.25 -7.77
CA ALA A 99 -3.64 1.35 -8.54
C ALA A 99 -5.01 1.80 -7.98
N VAL A 100 -5.87 0.87 -7.55
CA VAL A 100 -7.16 1.21 -6.92
C VAL A 100 -6.95 1.96 -5.59
N PHE A 101 -6.01 1.52 -4.75
CA PHE A 101 -5.64 2.28 -3.54
C PHE A 101 -5.01 3.64 -3.87
N GLY A 102 -4.19 3.70 -4.91
CA GLY A 102 -3.60 4.93 -5.44
C GLY A 102 -4.68 5.93 -5.88
N LEU A 103 -5.75 5.46 -6.53
CA LEU A 103 -6.91 6.27 -6.92
C LEU A 103 -7.66 6.79 -5.69
N LEU A 104 -7.94 5.91 -4.71
CA LEU A 104 -8.64 6.27 -3.48
C LEU A 104 -7.86 7.35 -2.71
N PHE A 105 -6.57 7.12 -2.47
CA PHE A 105 -5.73 8.05 -1.72
C PHE A 105 -5.48 9.34 -2.51
N GLY A 106 -5.27 9.24 -3.82
CA GLY A 106 -5.11 10.40 -4.69
C GLY A 106 -6.36 11.29 -4.69
N PHE A 107 -7.56 10.71 -4.70
CA PHE A 107 -8.81 11.45 -4.56
C PHE A 107 -8.95 12.14 -3.20
N ILE A 108 -8.56 11.44 -2.12
CA ILE A 108 -8.59 12.03 -0.77
C ILE A 108 -7.56 13.16 -0.67
N TYR A 109 -6.37 12.99 -1.26
CA TYR A 109 -5.37 14.03 -1.34
C TYR A 109 -5.87 15.25 -2.13
N ALA A 110 -6.46 15.04 -3.30
CA ALA A 110 -7.02 16.11 -4.13
C ALA A 110 -7.98 17.02 -3.35
N LYS A 111 -8.82 16.41 -2.48
CA LYS A 111 -9.79 17.11 -1.64
C LYS A 111 -9.22 17.74 -0.37
N THR A 112 -8.29 17.06 0.30
CA THR A 112 -7.85 17.44 1.65
C THR A 112 -6.52 18.18 1.66
N ARG A 113 -5.66 17.93 0.66
CA ARG A 113 -4.28 18.42 0.53
C ARG A 113 -3.42 18.14 1.76
N ARG A 114 -3.70 17.03 2.46
CA ARG A 114 -2.97 16.61 3.67
C ARG A 114 -2.33 15.24 3.44
N LEU A 115 -1.00 15.18 3.49
CA LEU A 115 -0.26 13.92 3.35
C LEU A 115 -0.22 13.11 4.65
N ILE A 116 -0.06 13.77 5.80
CA ILE A 116 0.11 13.07 7.09
C ILE A 116 -1.00 12.04 7.37
N PRO A 117 -2.31 12.34 7.18
CA PRO A 117 -3.35 11.33 7.39
C PRO A 117 -3.25 10.14 6.44
N LEU A 118 -2.76 10.33 5.21
CA LEU A 118 -2.55 9.26 4.24
C LEU A 118 -1.35 8.40 4.64
N MET A 119 -0.24 9.02 5.01
CA MET A 119 0.98 8.34 5.48
C MET A 119 0.68 7.47 6.71
N VAL A 120 -0.04 8.03 7.68
CA VAL A 120 -0.45 7.29 8.89
C VAL A 120 -1.38 6.13 8.53
N ALA A 121 -2.33 6.34 7.61
CA ALA A 121 -3.23 5.27 7.20
C ALA A 121 -2.51 4.14 6.46
N HIS A 122 -1.58 4.49 5.57
CA HIS A 122 -0.76 3.56 4.82
C HIS A 122 0.11 2.75 5.78
N TRP A 123 0.91 3.43 6.60
CA TRP A 123 1.79 2.80 7.57
C TRP A 123 1.04 1.84 8.50
N LEU A 124 -0.05 2.29 9.14
CA LEU A 124 -0.80 1.45 10.07
C LEU A 124 -1.51 0.30 9.37
N GLY A 125 -1.99 0.51 8.15
CA GLY A 125 -2.53 -0.56 7.30
C GLY A 125 -1.50 -1.66 7.09
N ASP A 126 -0.30 -1.29 6.65
CA ASP A 126 0.77 -2.27 6.40
C ASP A 126 1.28 -2.93 7.68
N VAL A 127 1.43 -2.19 8.78
CA VAL A 127 1.81 -2.78 10.08
C VAL A 127 0.85 -3.90 10.45
N VAL A 128 -0.45 -3.64 10.36
CA VAL A 128 -1.49 -4.63 10.69
C VAL A 128 -1.47 -5.79 9.70
N GLY A 129 -1.28 -5.52 8.42
CA GLY A 129 -1.23 -6.51 7.36
C GLY A 129 -0.05 -7.47 7.47
N PHE A 130 1.15 -6.91 7.58
CA PHE A 130 2.39 -7.66 7.77
C PHE A 130 2.37 -8.43 9.10
N SER A 131 1.82 -7.84 10.16
CA SER A 131 1.61 -8.55 11.43
C SER A 131 0.65 -9.73 11.28
N ALA A 132 -0.45 -9.56 10.54
CA ALA A 132 -1.41 -10.63 10.28
C ALA A 132 -0.78 -11.77 9.45
N MET A 133 0.06 -11.46 8.46
CA MET A 133 0.82 -12.47 7.71
C MET A 133 1.76 -13.26 8.62
N TYR A 134 2.50 -12.57 9.49
CA TYR A 134 3.47 -13.21 10.38
C TYR A 134 2.79 -14.08 11.45
N LEU A 135 1.66 -13.62 12.01
CA LEU A 135 0.98 -14.25 13.16
C LEU A 135 -0.16 -15.21 12.79
N SER A 136 -0.59 -15.25 11.53
CA SER A 136 -1.61 -16.20 11.10
C SER A 136 -1.10 -17.64 11.27
N ALA A 137 -2.02 -18.55 11.64
CA ALA A 137 -1.72 -19.98 11.71
C ALA A 137 -1.52 -20.55 10.29
#